data_AF-A0A5J4PZ56-F1
#
_entry.id   AF-A0A5J4PZ56-F1
#
_cell.length_a   1.000
_cell.length_b   1.000
_cell.length_c   1.000
_cell.angle_alpha   90.00
_cell.angle_beta   90.00
_cell.angle_gamma   90.00
#
_symmetry.space_group_name_H-M   'P 1'
#
loop_
_entity.id
_entity.type
_entity.pdbx_description
1 polymer ?
#
loop_
_entity_poly.entity_id
_entity_poly.type
_entity_poly.pdbx_seq_one_letter_code
_entity_poly.pdbx_strand_id
1 'polypeptide(L)'
;MSKVYGRVSDIMRTGKISAKGQITDLSQNFKLKNGIPFSLYLRPKTAIDEADRIIHCRLYQESETSPVPVGFSDWQPLAIMELAADTALLDECDVFWGAGEEAIP
;
A
#
# COMPACT_ATOMS: atom_id res chain seq x y z
N MET A 1 15.89 -15.14 25.28
CA MET A 1 16.66 -15.57 24.10
C MET A 1 16.31 -14.63 22.96
N SER A 2 17.30 -13.97 22.37
CA SER A 2 17.10 -13.15 21.16
C SER A 2 16.75 -14.08 20.01
N LYS A 3 15.61 -13.85 19.36
CA LYS A 3 15.13 -14.69 18.26
C LYS A 3 15.95 -14.31 17.02
N VAL A 4 16.94 -15.14 16.68
CA VAL A 4 17.76 -14.95 15.48
C VAL A 4 16.93 -15.38 14.28
N TYR A 5 16.41 -14.42 13.51
CA TYR A 5 15.78 -14.70 12.23
C TYR A 5 16.86 -14.90 11.16
N GLY A 6 16.69 -15.90 10.31
CA GLY A 6 17.59 -16.14 9.18
C GLY A 6 17.61 -14.94 8.23
N ARG A 7 18.80 -14.53 7.79
CA ARG A 7 18.94 -13.45 6.80
C ARG A 7 18.40 -13.93 5.45
N VAL A 8 17.27 -13.37 5.02
CA VAL A 8 16.84 -13.43 3.62
C VAL A 8 17.76 -12.51 2.82
N SER A 9 18.37 -13.01 1.74
CA SER A 9 19.23 -12.18 0.89
C SER A 9 18.43 -11.05 0.23
N ASP A 10 19.10 -9.95 -0.10
CA ASP A 10 18.45 -8.79 -0.72
C ASP A 10 17.77 -9.18 -2.06
N ILE A 11 18.40 -10.11 -2.80
CA ILE A 11 17.84 -10.73 -4.01
C ILE A 11 16.53 -11.48 -3.72
N MET A 12 16.43 -12.17 -2.59
CA MET A 12 15.18 -12.85 -2.18
C MET A 12 14.12 -11.90 -1.62
N ARG A 13 14.48 -10.66 -1.26
CA ARG A 13 13.56 -9.60 -0.79
C ARG A 13 12.96 -8.79 -1.92
N THR A 14 13.67 -8.64 -3.05
CA THR A 14 13.21 -7.83 -4.18
C THR A 14 11.81 -8.24 -4.62
N GLY A 15 10.86 -7.31 -4.53
CA GLY A 15 9.47 -7.50 -4.95
C GLY A 15 8.56 -8.26 -3.97
N LYS A 16 9.01 -8.52 -2.72
CA LYS A 16 8.17 -9.20 -1.71
C LYS A 16 7.70 -8.26 -0.62
N ILE A 17 6.41 -8.36 -0.28
CA ILE A 17 5.83 -7.70 0.89
C ILE A 17 6.32 -8.41 2.16
N SER A 18 7.14 -7.72 2.94
CA SER A 18 7.79 -8.21 4.17
C SER A 18 7.19 -7.58 5.44
N ALA A 19 6.56 -6.40 5.33
CA ALA A 19 5.70 -5.81 6.36
C ALA A 19 4.37 -5.39 5.73
N LYS A 20 3.28 -5.45 6.49
CA LYS A 20 1.94 -5.10 6.01
C LYS A 20 1.04 -4.64 7.15
N GLY A 21 -0.04 -3.98 6.79
CA GLY A 21 -1.12 -3.61 7.70
C GLY A 21 -2.37 -3.23 6.94
N GLN A 22 -3.43 -2.90 7.68
CA GLN A 22 -4.67 -2.37 7.15
C GLN A 22 -4.73 -0.87 7.41
N ILE A 23 -5.16 -0.10 6.42
CA ILE A 23 -5.48 1.31 6.58
C ILE A 23 -6.90 1.39 7.15
N THR A 24 -7.05 1.96 8.34
CA THR A 24 -8.33 2.07 9.05
C THR A 24 -8.83 3.51 9.19
N ASP A 25 -7.96 4.48 8.89
CA ASP A 25 -8.28 5.90 8.79
C ASP A 25 -7.57 6.47 7.57
N LEU A 26 -8.35 7.09 6.69
CA LEU A 26 -7.88 7.80 5.50
C LEU A 26 -8.56 9.18 5.40
N SER A 27 -8.94 9.75 6.55
CA SER A 27 -9.44 11.13 6.67
C SER A 27 -8.37 12.18 6.40
N GLN A 28 -7.09 11.78 6.44
CA GLN A 28 -5.90 12.55 6.10
C GLN A 28 -5.00 11.70 5.18
N ASN A 29 -4.00 12.32 4.57
CA ASN A 29 -3.04 11.59 3.75
C ASN A 29 -2.33 10.51 4.58
N PHE A 30 -2.16 9.33 3.97
CA PHE A 30 -1.51 8.19 4.59
C PHE A 30 -0.11 7.98 4.03
N LYS A 31 0.87 7.75 4.92
CA LYS A 31 2.23 7.38 4.55
C LYS A 31 2.86 6.51 5.63
N LEU A 32 3.88 5.76 5.25
CA LEU A 32 4.74 5.09 6.22
C LEU A 32 5.79 6.07 6.75
N LYS A 33 6.20 5.86 8.00
CA LYS A 33 7.30 6.61 8.62
C LYS A 33 8.61 6.37 7.87
N ASN A 34 9.54 7.32 8.04
CA ASN A 34 10.88 7.27 7.46
C ASN A 34 10.94 7.20 5.92
N GLY A 35 9.84 7.50 5.22
CA GLY A 35 9.83 7.55 3.76
C GLY A 35 9.91 6.18 3.07
N ILE A 36 9.38 5.14 3.72
CA ILE A 36 9.35 3.79 3.14
C ILE A 36 8.24 3.72 2.08
N PRO A 37 8.54 3.32 0.83
CA PRO A 37 7.51 3.10 -0.17
C PRO A 37 6.68 1.86 0.13
N PHE A 38 5.40 1.90 -0.22
CA PHE A 38 4.48 0.77 -0.07
C PHE A 38 3.64 0.54 -1.32
N SER A 39 3.06 -0.65 -1.39
CA SER A 39 2.04 -1.07 -2.34
C SER A 39 0.69 -1.16 -1.64
N LEU A 40 -0.40 -1.17 -2.42
CA LEU A 40 -1.76 -1.35 -1.96
C LEU A 40 -2.38 -2.65 -2.46
N TYR A 41 -3.34 -3.14 -1.68
CA TYR A 41 -4.32 -4.15 -2.07
C TYR A 41 -5.70 -3.63 -1.69
N LEU A 42 -6.59 -3.56 -2.67
CA LEU A 42 -7.99 -3.17 -2.45
C LEU A 42 -8.86 -4.41 -2.43
N ARG A 43 -9.50 -4.70 -1.30
CA ARG A 43 -10.50 -5.77 -1.19
C ARG A 43 -11.90 -5.15 -1.19
N PRO A 44 -12.69 -5.29 -2.27
CA PRO A 44 -14.08 -4.84 -2.28
C PRO A 44 -14.87 -5.47 -1.15
N LYS A 45 -15.69 -4.69 -0.46
CA LYS A 45 -16.59 -5.18 0.60
C LYS A 45 -17.86 -5.82 0.04
N THR A 46 -18.23 -5.47 -1.18
CA THR A 46 -19.36 -6.04 -1.93
C THR A 46 -18.91 -6.56 -3.29
N ALA A 47 -19.77 -7.31 -3.97
CA ALA A 47 -19.54 -7.66 -5.36
C ALA A 47 -19.41 -6.37 -6.21
N ILE A 48 -18.47 -6.37 -7.14
CA ILE A 48 -18.14 -5.23 -8.00
C ILE A 48 -17.88 -5.75 -9.41
N ASP A 49 -18.37 -5.03 -10.42
CA ASP A 49 -18.19 -5.39 -11.84
C ASP A 49 -17.01 -4.61 -12.46
N GLU A 50 -16.64 -3.49 -11.85
CA GLU A 50 -15.48 -2.70 -12.19
C GLU A 50 -14.18 -3.47 -11.91
N ALA A 51 -13.19 -3.31 -12.80
CA ALA A 51 -11.90 -3.96 -12.67
C ALA A 51 -10.96 -3.23 -11.71
N ASP A 52 -11.11 -1.91 -11.57
CA ASP A 52 -10.22 -1.04 -10.81
C ASP A 52 -10.95 0.15 -10.16
N ARG A 53 -10.20 0.86 -9.30
CA ARG A 53 -10.57 2.13 -8.67
C ARG A 53 -9.47 3.14 -8.94
N ILE A 54 -9.84 4.34 -9.37
CA ILE A 54 -8.88 5.46 -9.40
C ILE A 54 -8.61 5.93 -7.97
N ILE A 55 -7.34 5.92 -7.57
CA ILE A 55 -6.88 6.53 -6.33
C ILE A 55 -5.91 7.67 -6.65
N HIS A 56 -5.68 8.57 -5.69
CA HIS A 56 -4.69 9.63 -5.83
C HIS A 56 -3.52 9.36 -4.89
N CYS A 57 -2.32 9.25 -5.43
CA CYS A 57 -1.12 8.99 -4.63
C CYS A 57 0.11 9.64 -5.27
N ARG A 58 1.21 9.72 -4.52
CA ARG A 58 2.52 10.15 -5.03
C ARG A 58 3.46 8.96 -5.00
N LEU A 59 4.00 8.58 -6.15
CA LEU A 59 5.01 7.53 -6.27
C LEU A 59 6.42 8.05 -5.92
N TYR A 60 7.35 7.12 -5.68
CA TYR A 60 8.72 7.42 -5.23
C TYR A 60 9.47 8.45 -6.10
N GLN A 61 9.25 8.43 -7.43
CA GLN A 61 9.93 9.33 -8.37
C GLN A 61 9.09 10.56 -8.74
N GLU A 62 7.94 10.75 -8.10
CA GLU A 62 7.03 11.85 -8.39
C GLU A 62 7.16 12.96 -7.34
N SER A 63 7.05 14.19 -7.82
CA SER A 63 7.04 15.40 -6.98
C SER A 63 5.65 15.71 -6.43
N GLU A 64 4.59 15.26 -7.10
CA GLU A 64 3.21 15.63 -6.81
C GLU A 64 2.30 14.39 -6.80
N THR A 65 1.18 14.50 -6.08
CA THR A 65 0.14 13.48 -6.07
C THR A 65 -0.63 13.49 -7.40
N SER A 66 -0.85 12.32 -7.98
CA SER A 66 -1.57 12.15 -9.24
C SER A 66 -2.49 10.92 -9.21
N PRO A 67 -3.50 10.82 -10.11
CA PRO A 67 -4.40 9.67 -10.15
C PRO A 67 -3.74 8.43 -10.77
N VAL A 68 -4.02 7.25 -10.22
CA VAL A 68 -3.60 5.94 -10.76
C VAL A 68 -4.73 4.91 -10.61
N PRO A 69 -5.00 4.08 -11.64
CA PRO A 69 -5.91 2.94 -11.50
C PRO A 69 -5.27 1.86 -10.64
N VAL A 70 -6.04 1.35 -9.69
CA VAL A 70 -5.67 0.21 -8.84
C VAL A 70 -6.67 -0.90 -8.99
N GLY A 71 -6.21 -2.05 -9.48
CA GLY A 71 -7.03 -3.24 -9.63
C GLY A 71 -7.55 -3.77 -8.30
N PHE A 72 -8.78 -4.28 -8.30
CA PHE A 72 -9.32 -4.95 -7.14
C PHE A 72 -8.74 -6.35 -6.95
N SER A 73 -8.67 -6.77 -5.69
CA SER A 73 -8.28 -8.12 -5.27
C SER A 73 -6.87 -8.57 -5.68
N ASP A 74 -5.97 -7.63 -6.02
CA ASP A 74 -4.57 -7.90 -6.33
C ASP A 74 -3.60 -6.85 -5.76
N TRP A 75 -2.36 -7.25 -5.52
CA TRP A 75 -1.28 -6.36 -5.07
C TRP A 75 -0.74 -5.55 -6.24
N GLN A 76 -0.65 -4.24 -6.05
CA GLN A 76 -0.21 -3.36 -7.13
C GLN A 76 1.32 -3.23 -7.17
N PRO A 77 1.96 -3.22 -8.35
CA PRO A 77 3.39 -2.96 -8.47
C PRO A 77 3.72 -1.45 -8.35
N LEU A 78 3.16 -0.77 -7.35
CA LEU A 78 3.35 0.66 -7.09
C LEU A 78 4.29 0.88 -5.92
N ALA A 79 5.18 1.88 -6.03
CA ALA A 79 6.05 2.36 -4.97
C ALA A 79 5.51 3.68 -4.40
N ILE A 80 4.40 3.60 -3.68
CA ILE A 80 3.65 4.75 -3.14
C ILE A 80 4.39 5.31 -1.94
N MET A 81 4.58 6.64 -1.93
CA MET A 81 5.16 7.38 -0.81
C MET A 81 4.10 8.05 0.06
N GLU A 82 3.01 8.48 -0.55
CA GLU A 82 1.89 9.10 0.14
C GLU A 82 0.59 8.80 -0.64
N LEU A 83 -0.42 8.29 0.06
CA LEU A 83 -1.77 8.10 -0.44
C LEU A 83 -2.62 9.29 0.02
N ALA A 84 -3.38 9.91 -0.89
CA ALA A 84 -4.25 11.03 -0.55
C ALA A 84 -5.40 10.58 0.36
N ALA A 85 -5.92 11.52 1.16
CA ALA A 85 -7.13 11.30 1.93
C ALA A 85 -8.32 10.90 1.02
N ASP A 86 -9.03 9.83 1.41
CA ASP A 86 -10.20 9.29 0.71
C ASP A 86 -10.97 8.35 1.64
N THR A 87 -11.96 8.88 2.37
CA THR A 87 -12.79 8.05 3.25
C THR A 87 -13.75 7.15 2.48
N ALA A 88 -14.16 7.54 1.27
CA ALA A 88 -15.06 6.73 0.44
C ALA A 88 -14.40 5.42 0.00
N LEU A 89 -13.09 5.45 -0.24
CA LEU A 89 -12.32 4.23 -0.49
C LEU A 89 -12.44 3.22 0.66
N LEU A 90 -12.43 3.68 1.91
CA LEU A 90 -12.59 2.81 3.08
C LEU A 90 -14.04 2.35 3.28
N ASP A 91 -15.03 3.09 2.79
CA ASP A 91 -16.43 2.64 2.82
C ASP A 91 -16.66 1.48 1.84
N GLU A 92 -15.96 1.50 0.70
CA GLU A 92 -16.12 0.51 -0.38
C GLU A 92 -15.17 -0.69 -0.28
N CYS A 93 -13.96 -0.47 0.25
CA CYS A 93 -12.89 -1.46 0.27
C CYS A 93 -12.28 -1.61 1.67
N ASP A 94 -11.86 -2.84 2.00
CA ASP A 94 -10.79 -3.02 2.97
C ASP A 94 -9.45 -2.77 2.26
N VAL A 95 -8.69 -1.80 2.75
CA VAL A 95 -7.45 -1.34 2.11
C VAL A 95 -6.24 -1.83 2.92
N PHE A 96 -5.34 -2.54 2.27
CA PHE A 96 -4.11 -3.03 2.89
C PHE A 96 -2.89 -2.39 2.25
N TRP A 97 -1.88 -2.10 3.05
CA TRP A 97 -0.56 -1.68 2.59
C TRP A 97 0.45 -2.80 2.76
N GLY A 98 1.46 -2.84 1.88
CA GLY A 98 2.57 -3.77 1.94
C GLY A 98 3.89 -3.12 1.58
N ALA A 99 4.93 -3.33 2.39
CA ALA A 99 6.28 -2.79 2.19
C ALA A 99 7.33 -3.91 2.11
N GLY A 100 8.42 -3.66 1.39
CA GLY A 100 9.55 -4.60 1.24
C GLY A 100 10.46 -4.72 2.46
N GLU A 101 10.23 -3.89 3.46
CA GLU A 101 11.04 -3.77 4.67
C GLU A 101 10.18 -3.52 5.90
N GLU A 102 10.82 -3.45 7.08
CA GLU A 102 10.10 -3.14 8.33
C GLU A 102 9.52 -1.73 8.24
N ALA A 103 8.22 -1.62 8.45
CA ALA A 103 7.48 -0.38 8.22
C ALA A 103 6.44 -0.16 9.33
N ILE A 104 6.21 1.12 9.62
CA ILE A 104 5.23 1.57 10.60
C ILE A 104 4.46 2.75 9.96
N PRO A 105 3.12 2.75 9.97
CA PRO A 105 2.31 3.90 9.57
C PRO A 105 2.48 5.08 10.56
#